data_AF-A0A7W1DJT5-F1
#
_entry.id   AF-A0A7W1DJT5-F1
#
_cell.length_a   1.000
_cell.length_b   1.000
_cell.length_c   1.000
_cell.angle_alpha   90.00
_cell.angle_beta   90.00
_cell.angle_gamma   90.00
#
_symmetry.space_group_name_H-M   'P 1'
#
loop_
_entity.id
_entity.type
_entity.pdbx_description
1 polymer ?
#
loop_
_entity_poly.entity_id
_entity_poly.type
_entity_poly.pdbx_seq_one_letter_code
_entity_poly.pdbx_strand_id
1 'polypeptide(L)' 'MATAMRAGMPVEQLADVEFAYPTFTAIVGIAARRVLRELGLVAVSPRWGIPERTLGAEWEHSDRD' A
#
# COMPACT_ATOMS: atom_id res chain seq x y z
N MET A 1 4.87 -11.34 1.08
CA MET A 1 5.55 -10.42 0.13
C MET A 1 6.58 -11.11 -0.75
N ALA A 2 7.50 -11.91 -0.21
CA ALA A 2 8.45 -12.67 -1.03
C ALA A 2 7.79 -13.48 -2.17
N THR A 3 6.62 -14.08 -1.90
CA THR A 3 5.84 -14.79 -2.93
C THR A 3 5.35 -13.87 -4.05
N ALA A 4 4.83 -12.68 -3.74
CA ALA A 4 4.36 -11.72 -4.73
C ALA A 4 5.52 -11.18 -5.58
N MET A 5 6.65 -10.89 -4.95
CA MET A 5 7.89 -10.48 -5.62
C MET A 5 8.41 -11.58 -6.55
N ARG A 6 8.47 -12.84 -6.07
CA ARG A 6 8.88 -13.99 -6.86
C ARG A 6 7.94 -14.26 -8.04
N ALA A 7 6.65 -13.97 -7.88
CA ALA A 7 5.66 -14.09 -8.92
C ALA A 7 5.69 -12.94 -9.95
N GLY A 8 6.54 -11.92 -9.75
CA GLY A 8 6.55 -10.72 -10.58
C GLY A 8 5.23 -9.95 -10.52
N MET A 9 4.54 -9.98 -9.37
CA MET A 9 3.25 -9.34 -9.21
C MET A 9 3.38 -7.82 -9.40
N PRO A 10 2.61 -7.21 -10.31
CA PRO A 10 2.62 -5.76 -10.50
C PRO A 10 2.01 -5.04 -9.29
N VAL A 11 2.42 -3.80 -9.07
CA VAL A 11 2.01 -3.01 -7.89
C VAL A 11 0.51 -2.72 -7.87
N GLU A 12 -0.11 -2.64 -9.04
CA GLU A 12 -1.56 -2.56 -9.26
C GLU A 12 -2.29 -3.74 -8.63
N GLN A 13 -1.82 -4.96 -8.89
CA GLN A 13 -2.41 -6.16 -8.28
C GLN A 13 -2.18 -6.18 -6.78
N LEU A 14 -0.99 -5.78 -6.32
CA LEU A 14 -0.68 -5.69 -4.90
C LEU A 14 -1.56 -4.68 -4.16
N ALA A 15 -1.97 -3.60 -4.83
CA ALA A 15 -2.85 -2.57 -4.28
C ALA A 15 -4.31 -3.04 -4.09
N ASP A 16 -4.74 -4.03 -4.87
CA ASP A 16 -6.09 -4.62 -4.78
C ASP A 16 -6.15 -5.80 -3.78
N VAL A 17 -5.00 -6.30 -3.29
CA VAL A 17 -4.97 -7.35 -2.26
C VAL A 17 -5.58 -6.86 -0.94
N GLU A 18 -6.54 -7.64 -0.45
CA GLU A 18 -7.14 -7.50 0.88
C GLU A 18 -6.17 -8.01 1.95
N PHE A 19 -5.49 -7.08 2.59
CA PHE A 19 -4.68 -7.39 3.78
C PHE A 19 -5.51 -7.16 5.04
N ALA A 20 -5.49 -8.14 5.93
CA ALA A 20 -6.08 -7.99 7.25
C ALA A 20 -5.41 -6.83 8.00
N TYR A 21 -6.21 -5.92 8.54
CA TYR A 21 -5.79 -4.85 9.44
C TYR A 21 -6.07 -5.24 10.90
N PRO A 22 -5.24 -4.87 11.89
CA PRO A 22 -3.98 -4.13 11.80
C PRO A 22 -2.76 -5.07 11.73
N THR A 23 -2.25 -5.37 10.52
CA THR A 23 -1.03 -6.17 10.38
C THR A 23 0.07 -5.38 9.68
N PHE A 24 1.33 -5.73 9.96
CA PHE A 24 2.48 -5.20 9.21
C PHE A 24 2.33 -5.41 7.70
N THR A 25 1.69 -6.51 7.29
CA THR A 25 1.48 -6.80 5.86
C THR A 25 0.47 -5.84 5.23
N ALA A 26 -0.48 -5.29 6.01
CA ALA A 26 -1.41 -4.27 5.52
C ALA A 26 -0.71 -3.00 5.03
N ILE A 27 0.42 -2.62 5.64
CA ILE A 27 1.25 -1.48 5.24
C ILE A 27 1.65 -1.60 3.76
N VAL A 28 1.89 -2.82 3.27
CA VAL A 28 2.31 -3.02 1.88
C VAL A 28 1.19 -2.70 0.89
N GLY A 29 -0.06 -3.09 1.19
CA GLY A 29 -1.20 -2.69 0.37
C GLY A 29 -1.41 -1.17 0.39
N ILE A 30 -1.19 -0.53 1.54
CA ILE A 30 -1.25 0.93 1.68
C ILE A 30 -0.17 1.61 0.83
N ALA A 31 1.08 1.14 0.91
CA ALA A 31 2.19 1.67 0.13
C ALA A 31 1.97 1.48 -1.38
N ALA A 32 1.47 0.31 -1.81
CA ALA A 32 1.15 0.05 -3.21
C ALA A 32 0.12 1.05 -3.75
N ARG A 33 -0.94 1.34 -2.97
CA ARG A 33 -1.94 2.36 -3.34
C ARG A 33 -1.34 3.75 -3.44
N ARG A 34 -0.43 4.12 -2.53
CA ARG A 34 0.27 5.42 -2.57
C ARG A 34 1.13 5.56 -3.81
N VAL A 35 1.92 4.55 -4.15
CA VAL A 35 2.75 4.53 -5.37
C VAL A 35 1.90 4.72 -6.61
N LEU A 36 0.74 4.06 -6.70
CA LEU A 36 -0.18 4.24 -7.83
C LEU A 36 -0.72 5.67 -7.92
N ARG A 37 -1.03 6.32 -6.78
CA ARG A 37 -1.43 7.74 -6.77
C ARG A 37 -0.29 8.64 -7.24
N GLU A 38 0.92 8.41 -6.75
CA GLU A 38 2.12 9.19 -7.12
C GLU A 38 2.44 9.07 -8.62
N LEU A 39 2.18 7.89 -9.21
CA LEU A 39 2.35 7.65 -10.65
C LEU A 39 1.19 8.17 -11.50
N GLY A 40 0.14 8.76 -10.90
CA GLY A 40 -1.07 9.19 -11.61
C GLY A 40 -1.93 8.04 -12.15
N LEU A 41 -1.64 6.80 -11.73
CA LEU A 41 -2.32 5.58 -12.13
C LEU A 41 -3.47 5.30 -11.15
N VAL A 42 -4.45 6.20 -11.08
CA VAL A 42 -5.57 6.03 -10.13
C VAL A 42 -6.65 5.11 -10.70
N ALA A 43 -6.61 3.85 -10.28
CA ALA A 43 -7.77 2.95 -10.20
C ALA A 43 -7.64 2.06 -8.96
N VAL A 44 -7.49 2.67 -7.78
CA VAL A 44 -7.58 1.92 -6.53
C VAL A 44 -9.05 1.79 -6.16
N SER A 45 -9.52 0.55 -6.05
CA SER A 45 -10.89 0.23 -5.67
C SER A 45 -11.35 1.02 -4.43
N PRO A 46 -12.41 1.86 -4.53
CA PRO A 46 -12.88 2.72 -3.43
C PRO A 46 -13.49 1.94 -2.24
N ARG A 47 -13.60 0.61 -2.37
CA ARG A 47 -14.11 -0.30 -1.32
C ARG A 47 -13.21 -0.35 -0.06
N TRP A 48 -11.96 0.11 -0.15
CA TRP A 48 -11.01 0.08 0.95
C TRP A 48 -10.99 1.39 1.74
N GLY A 49 -11.91 1.50 2.70
CA GLY A 49 -12.03 2.62 3.63
C GLY A 49 -11.01 2.56 4.78
N ILE A 50 -9.80 3.06 4.54
CA ILE A 50 -8.88 3.46 5.62
C ILE A 50 -8.46 4.91 5.34
N PRO A 51 -8.80 5.88 6.22
CA PRO A 51 -8.41 7.27 6.03
C PRO A 51 -6.88 7.42 5.93
N GLU A 52 -6.38 8.13 4.91
CA GLU A 52 -4.94 8.38 4.70
C GLU A 52 -4.25 9.02 5.93
N ARG A 53 -5.03 9.72 6.76
CA ARG A 53 -4.55 10.35 8.00
C ARG A 53 -4.13 9.36 9.10
N THR A 54 -4.59 8.12 9.05
CA THR A 54 -4.20 7.06 9.99
C THR A 54 -2.93 6.32 9.52
N LEU A 55 -2.43 6.63 8.32
CA LEU A 55 -1.51 5.79 7.55
C LEU A 55 -0.10 6.36 7.39
N GLY A 56 0.28 7.37 8.19
CA GLY A 56 1.68 7.75 8.32
C GLY A 56 2.46 6.56 8.88
N ALA A 57 3.14 5.82 8.01
CA ALA A 57 4.03 4.76 8.45
C ALA A 57 5.16 5.41 9.26
N GLU A 58 5.61 4.75 10.33
CA GLU A 58 6.71 5.20 11.18
C GLU A 58 7.97 5.64 10.40
N TRP A 59 8.18 5.05 9.22
CA TRP A 59 9.26 5.38 8.28
C TRP A 59 9.17 6.78 7.66
N GLU A 60 7.98 7.37 7.55
CA GLU A 60 7.80 8.74 7.05
C GLU A 60 8.19 9.80 8.10
N HIS A 61 8.38 9.41 9.36
CA HIS A 61 8.99 10.25 10.38
C HIS A 61 10.52 10.20 10.38
N SER A 62 11.13 9.15 9.81
CA SER A 62 12.57 8.92 9.91
C SER A 62 13.39 9.65 8.84
N ASP A 63 12.76 10.09 7.74
CA ASP A 63 13.41 10.87 6.66
C ASP A 63 13.46 12.38 6.96
N ARG A 64 12.99 12.80 8.14
CA ARG A 64 12.81 14.21 8.52
C ARG A 64 13.63 14.63 9.76
N ASP A 65 14.67 13.88 10.11
CA ASP A 65 15.67 14.22 11.13
C ASP A 65 17.06 14.40 10.51
#